data_AF-A0A495JTS5-F1
#
_entry.id   AF-A0A495JTS5-F1
#
_cell.length_a   1.000
_cell.length_b   1.000
_cell.length_c   1.000
_cell.angle_alpha   90.00
_cell.angle_beta   90.00
_cell.angle_gamma   90.00
#
_symmetry.space_group_name_H-M   'P 1'
#
loop_
_entity.id
_entity.type
_entity.pdbx_description
1 polymer ?
#
loop_
_entity_poly.entity_id
_entity_poly.type
_entity_poly.pdbx_seq_one_letter_code
_entity_poly.pdbx_strand_id
1 'polypeptide(L)'
;MADTRTSPPARAVDMSTAELVQRGTEQISRLVREELALTRTEMMGKGKRAGMGATLFGGGGALALYGGGALVAAAIIGLAAVMPDGVAALVVGVVLLAVAGLLALFGKRKVSQAMPVAPTATADSLRADAETVRSAARNRGRG
;
A
#
# COMPACT_ATOMS: atom_id res chain seq x y z
N MET A 1 -7.42 -33.46 72.35
CA MET A 1 -7.78 -32.27 71.56
C MET A 1 -6.48 -31.63 71.08
N ALA A 2 -5.99 -32.02 69.89
CA ALA A 2 -4.84 -31.40 69.23
C ALA A 2 -4.97 -31.62 67.72
N ASP A 3 -4.85 -30.51 66.99
CA ASP A 3 -5.13 -30.26 65.59
C ASP A 3 -3.95 -30.71 64.71
N THR A 4 -4.19 -31.41 63.60
CA THR A 4 -3.24 -31.52 62.48
C THR A 4 -3.98 -31.63 61.15
N ARG A 5 -4.53 -30.50 60.71
CA ARG A 5 -4.91 -30.29 59.30
C ARG A 5 -3.66 -30.37 58.42
N THR A 6 -3.51 -31.46 57.69
CA THR A 6 -2.51 -31.63 56.62
C THR A 6 -2.95 -30.84 55.39
N SER A 7 -2.44 -29.62 55.27
CA SER A 7 -2.54 -28.82 54.04
C SER A 7 -1.60 -29.38 52.97
N PRO A 8 -2.08 -29.73 51.75
CA PRO A 8 -1.20 -30.05 50.63
C PRO A 8 -0.32 -28.84 50.26
N PRO A 9 0.95 -29.05 49.85
CA PRO A 9 1.88 -27.96 49.59
C PRO A 9 1.48 -27.18 48.33
N ALA A 10 1.07 -25.92 48.49
CA ALA A 10 0.81 -24.95 47.40
C ALA A 10 1.93 -24.90 46.33
N ARG A 11 3.15 -25.26 46.73
CA ARG A 11 4.38 -25.23 45.91
C ARG A 11 4.36 -26.13 44.66
N ALA A 12 3.61 -27.24 44.65
CA ALA A 12 3.53 -28.13 43.48
C ALA A 12 2.59 -27.59 42.38
N VAL A 13 1.54 -26.88 42.77
CA VAL A 13 0.58 -26.24 41.85
C VAL A 13 1.22 -24.99 41.21
N ASP A 14 1.98 -24.23 41.99
CA ASP A 14 2.73 -23.06 41.52
C ASP A 14 3.79 -23.44 40.48
N MET A 15 4.49 -24.56 40.67
CA MET A 15 5.43 -25.10 39.69
C MET A 15 4.76 -25.47 38.35
N SER A 16 3.56 -26.05 38.38
CA SER A 16 2.84 -26.42 37.14
C SER A 16 2.31 -25.20 36.38
N THR A 17 1.89 -24.15 37.11
CA THR A 17 1.41 -22.90 36.49
C THR A 17 2.57 -22.15 35.85
N ALA A 18 3.72 -22.10 36.52
CA ALA A 18 4.96 -21.55 35.96
C ALA A 18 5.39 -22.31 34.69
N GLU A 19 5.29 -23.63 34.67
CA GLU A 19 5.63 -24.47 33.52
C GLU A 19 4.68 -24.25 32.32
N LEU A 20 3.37 -24.10 32.57
CA LEU A 20 2.39 -23.78 31.52
C LEU A 20 2.61 -22.39 30.91
N VAL A 21 2.92 -21.39 31.76
CA VAL A 21 3.26 -20.03 31.30
C VAL A 21 4.55 -20.04 30.48
N GLN A 22 5.56 -20.80 30.89
CA GLN A 22 6.80 -20.96 30.16
C GLN A 22 6.55 -21.59 28.78
N ARG A 23 5.84 -22.72 28.71
CA ARG A 23 5.48 -23.39 27.45
C ARG A 23 4.58 -22.54 26.54
N GLY A 24 3.65 -21.77 27.11
CA GLY A 24 2.79 -20.84 26.36
C GLY A 24 3.59 -19.70 25.73
N THR A 25 4.51 -19.13 26.50
CA THR A 25 5.42 -18.07 26.02
C THR A 25 6.35 -18.60 24.92
N GLU A 26 6.81 -19.84 25.03
CA GLU A 26 7.64 -20.50 24.03
C GLU A 26 6.87 -20.75 22.71
N GLN A 27 5.61 -21.18 22.79
CA GLN A 27 4.75 -21.36 21.62
C GLN A 27 4.42 -20.05 20.92
N ILE A 28 4.08 -19.00 21.69
CA ILE A 28 3.85 -17.66 21.13
C ILE A 28 5.13 -17.14 20.47
N SER A 29 6.27 -17.30 21.14
CA SER A 29 7.58 -16.90 20.59
C SER A 29 7.91 -17.65 19.30
N ARG A 30 7.55 -18.93 19.21
CA ARG A 30 7.72 -19.75 18.01
C ARG A 30 6.80 -19.29 16.89
N LEU A 31 5.51 -19.08 17.15
CA LEU A 31 4.54 -18.62 16.17
C LEU A 31 4.92 -17.25 15.59
N VAL A 32 5.33 -16.31 16.44
CA VAL A 32 5.80 -14.98 16.00
C VAL A 32 7.01 -15.10 15.08
N ARG A 33 7.96 -15.99 15.40
CA ARG A 33 9.14 -16.22 14.54
C ARG A 33 8.76 -16.84 13.20
N GLU A 34 7.81 -17.77 13.19
CA GLU A 34 7.30 -18.40 11.97
C GLU A 34 6.56 -17.39 11.07
N GLU A 35 5.68 -16.56 11.65
CA GLU A 35 4.95 -15.51 10.91
C GLU A 35 5.91 -14.45 10.34
N LEU A 36 6.94 -14.08 11.10
CA LEU A 36 8.01 -13.19 10.62
C LEU A 36 8.83 -13.83 9.50
N ALA A 37 9.15 -15.11 9.58
CA ALA A 37 9.90 -15.81 8.54
C ALA A 37 9.08 -15.93 7.24
N LEU A 38 7.78 -16.21 7.35
CA LEU A 38 6.86 -16.25 6.22
C LEU A 38 6.71 -14.86 5.58
N THR A 39 6.42 -13.85 6.40
CA THR A 39 6.27 -12.46 5.96
C THR A 39 7.55 -11.96 5.30
N ARG A 40 8.73 -12.26 5.87
CA ARG A 40 10.02 -11.89 5.28
C ARG A 40 10.19 -12.50 3.89
N THR A 41 9.81 -13.77 3.73
CA THR A 41 9.91 -14.48 2.45
C THR A 41 8.98 -13.89 1.41
N GLU A 42 7.73 -13.61 1.79
CA GLU A 42 6.76 -12.97 0.90
C GLU A 42 7.17 -11.52 0.54
N MET A 43 7.65 -10.76 1.52
CA MET A 43 8.17 -9.41 1.32
C MET A 43 9.39 -9.39 0.41
N MET A 44 10.33 -10.32 0.56
CA MET A 44 11.47 -10.46 -0.36
C MET A 44 11.01 -10.79 -1.78
N GLY A 45 10.00 -11.68 -1.92
CA GLY A 45 9.39 -12.01 -3.20
C GLY A 45 8.72 -10.80 -3.87
N LYS A 46 7.90 -10.05 -3.12
CA LYS A 46 7.24 -8.81 -3.57
C LYS A 46 8.29 -7.73 -3.89
N GLY A 47 9.28 -7.56 -3.04
CA GLY A 47 10.38 -6.59 -3.20
C GLY A 47 11.23 -6.85 -4.44
N LYS A 48 11.57 -8.12 -4.72
CA LYS A 48 12.32 -8.50 -5.93
C LYS A 48 11.51 -8.21 -7.20
N ARG A 49 10.22 -8.57 -7.22
CA ARG A 49 9.33 -8.30 -8.37
C ARG A 49 9.13 -6.80 -8.58
N ALA A 50 8.89 -6.05 -7.51
CA ALA A 50 8.79 -4.59 -7.55
C ALA A 50 10.09 -3.94 -8.02
N GLY A 51 11.24 -4.41 -7.51
CA GLY A 51 12.56 -3.93 -7.90
C GLY A 51 12.90 -4.19 -9.37
N MET A 52 12.63 -5.41 -9.87
CA MET A 52 12.77 -5.73 -11.30
C MET A 52 11.83 -4.87 -12.17
N GLY A 53 10.59 -4.67 -11.72
CA GLY A 53 9.65 -3.79 -12.40
C GLY A 53 10.18 -2.35 -12.47
N ALA A 54 10.70 -1.83 -11.34
CA ALA A 54 11.24 -0.49 -11.25
C ALA A 54 12.48 -0.29 -12.14
N THR A 55 13.41 -1.26 -12.19
CA THR A 55 14.58 -1.15 -13.06
C THR A 55 14.22 -1.29 -14.53
N LEU A 56 13.29 -2.18 -14.89
CA LEU A 56 12.87 -2.36 -16.28
C LEU A 56 12.08 -1.15 -16.78
N PHE A 57 11.17 -0.60 -15.97
CA PHE A 57 10.48 0.66 -16.30
C PHE A 57 11.43 1.85 -16.29
N GLY A 58 12.38 1.92 -15.34
CA GLY A 58 13.36 3.00 -15.28
C GLY A 58 14.31 2.99 -16.48
N GLY A 59 14.93 1.84 -16.78
CA GLY A 59 15.83 1.68 -17.91
C GLY A 59 15.11 1.79 -19.26
N GLY A 60 13.95 1.13 -19.41
CA GLY A 60 13.10 1.25 -20.59
C GLY A 60 12.59 2.67 -20.79
N GLY A 61 12.20 3.36 -19.71
CA GLY A 61 11.80 4.76 -19.73
C GLY A 61 12.94 5.67 -20.18
N ALA A 62 14.16 5.47 -19.67
CA ALA A 62 15.33 6.24 -20.11
C ALA A 62 15.61 6.04 -21.61
N LEU A 63 15.60 4.79 -22.10
CA LEU A 63 15.78 4.50 -23.52
C LEU A 63 14.65 5.09 -24.37
N ALA A 64 13.41 5.03 -23.91
CA ALA A 64 12.27 5.64 -24.59
C ALA A 64 12.37 7.17 -24.64
N LEU A 65 12.92 7.82 -23.61
CA LEU A 65 13.18 9.26 -23.61
C LEU A 65 14.23 9.63 -24.66
N TYR A 66 15.37 8.94 -24.70
CA TYR A 66 16.41 9.22 -25.70
C TYR A 66 15.96 8.89 -27.13
N GLY A 67 15.35 7.71 -27.34
CA GLY A 67 14.81 7.32 -28.64
C GLY A 67 13.69 8.24 -29.10
N GLY A 68 12.77 8.62 -28.20
CA GLY A 68 11.74 9.60 -28.46
C GLY A 68 12.32 10.96 -28.85
N GLY A 69 13.32 11.45 -28.13
CA GLY A 69 14.02 12.69 -28.47
C GLY A 69 14.67 12.66 -29.86
N ALA A 70 15.30 11.54 -30.22
CA ALA A 70 15.86 11.34 -31.56
C ALA A 70 14.76 11.34 -32.65
N LEU A 71 13.61 10.72 -32.41
CA LEU A 71 12.47 10.74 -33.34
C LEU A 71 11.87 12.14 -33.48
N VAL A 72 11.77 12.90 -32.40
CA VAL A 72 11.33 14.30 -32.42
C VAL A 72 12.30 15.15 -33.25
N ALA A 73 13.60 15.00 -33.02
CA ALA A 73 14.62 15.70 -33.82
C ALA A 73 14.52 15.32 -35.30
N ALA A 74 14.38 14.03 -35.63
CA ALA A 74 14.20 13.55 -37.00
C ALA A 74 12.93 14.13 -37.65
N ALA A 75 11.83 14.21 -36.91
CA ALA A 75 10.59 14.82 -37.40
C ALA A 75 10.77 16.31 -37.69
N ILE A 76 11.45 17.06 -36.81
CA ILE A 76 11.76 18.48 -37.02
C ILE A 76 12.63 18.67 -38.26
N ILE A 77 13.73 17.91 -38.38
CA ILE A 77 14.63 17.99 -39.54
C ILE A 77 13.88 17.63 -40.84
N GLY A 78 13.05 16.58 -40.80
CA GLY A 78 12.23 16.18 -41.95
C GLY A 78 11.23 17.25 -42.38
N LEU A 79 10.56 17.91 -41.43
CA LEU A 79 9.63 19.01 -41.72
C LEU A 79 10.38 20.27 -42.17
N ALA A 80 11.55 20.54 -41.60
CA ALA A 80 12.39 21.67 -41.96
C ALA A 80 12.85 21.63 -43.44
N ALA A 81 12.81 20.45 -44.08
CA ALA A 81 13.07 20.33 -45.52
C ALA A 81 12.03 21.05 -46.40
N VAL A 82 10.85 21.37 -45.87
CA VAL A 82 9.74 22.00 -46.61
C VAL A 82 9.23 23.31 -45.98
N MET A 83 9.72 23.70 -44.80
CA MET A 83 9.35 24.94 -44.10
C MET A 83 10.50 25.43 -43.20
N PRO A 84 10.49 26.68 -42.70
CA PRO A 84 11.55 27.18 -41.83
C PRO A 84 11.69 26.36 -40.53
N ASP A 85 12.93 26.13 -40.09
CA ASP A 85 13.29 25.26 -38.96
C ASP A 85 12.53 25.59 -37.67
N GLY A 86 12.35 26.88 -37.39
CA GLY A 86 11.58 27.34 -36.22
C GLY A 86 10.10 26.97 -36.29
N VAL A 87 9.50 27.02 -37.49
CA VAL A 87 8.09 26.65 -37.71
C VAL A 87 7.92 25.14 -37.59
N ALA A 88 8.86 24.36 -38.15
CA ALA A 88 8.89 22.90 -38.01
C ALA A 88 8.92 22.47 -36.54
N ALA A 89 9.83 23.07 -35.74
CA ALA A 89 9.93 22.80 -34.32
C ALA A 89 8.65 23.14 -33.55
N LEU A 90 8.00 24.27 -33.87
CA LEU A 90 6.72 24.65 -33.25
C LEU A 90 5.59 23.69 -33.59
N VAL A 91 5.47 23.28 -34.85
CA VAL A 91 4.42 22.33 -35.29
C VAL A 91 4.58 21.00 -34.54
N VAL A 92 5.79 20.43 -34.53
CA VAL A 92 6.06 19.18 -33.81
C VAL A 92 5.81 19.34 -32.31
N GLY A 93 6.24 20.46 -31.72
CA GLY A 93 6.01 20.78 -30.31
C GLY A 93 4.52 20.84 -29.94
N VAL A 94 3.70 21.51 -30.75
CA VAL A 94 2.25 21.59 -30.53
C VAL A 94 1.59 20.21 -30.61
N VAL A 95 1.96 19.39 -31.60
CA VAL A 95 1.45 18.02 -31.73
C VAL A 95 1.79 17.18 -30.50
N LEU A 96 3.04 17.25 -30.02
CA LEU A 96 3.47 16.53 -28.82
C LEU A 96 2.73 17.00 -27.57
N LEU A 97 2.54 18.31 -27.38
CA LEU A 97 1.79 18.86 -26.26
C LEU A 97 0.32 18.43 -26.28
N ALA A 98 -0.30 18.39 -27.46
CA ALA A 98 -1.66 17.90 -27.61
C ALA A 98 -1.78 16.42 -27.21
N VAL A 99 -0.88 15.56 -27.71
CA VAL A 99 -0.83 14.14 -27.34
C VAL A 99 -0.56 13.97 -25.84
N ALA A 100 0.41 14.71 -25.29
CA ALA A 100 0.73 14.67 -23.86
C ALA A 100 -0.46 15.09 -23.00
N GLY A 101 -1.19 16.14 -23.39
CA GLY A 101 -2.42 16.59 -22.72
C GLY A 101 -3.50 15.51 -22.71
N LEU A 102 -3.71 14.83 -23.84
CA LEU A 102 -4.67 13.71 -23.93
C LEU A 102 -4.25 12.53 -23.04
N LEU A 103 -2.98 12.13 -23.09
CA LEU A 103 -2.45 11.04 -22.26
C LEU A 103 -2.55 11.39 -20.77
N ALA A 104 -2.24 12.62 -20.37
CA ALA A 104 -2.37 13.09 -19.00
C ALA A 104 -3.83 13.02 -18.52
N LEU A 105 -4.79 13.40 -19.38
CA LEU A 105 -6.21 13.34 -19.05
C LEU A 105 -6.69 11.88 -18.86
N PHE A 106 -6.31 10.97 -19.76
CA PHE A 106 -6.65 9.55 -19.62
C PHE A 106 -5.94 8.90 -18.44
N GLY A 107 -4.67 9.23 -18.21
CA GLY A 107 -3.90 8.78 -17.06
C GLY A 107 -4.54 9.19 -15.75
N LYS A 108 -4.92 10.47 -15.63
CA LYS A 108 -5.64 10.99 -14.46
C LYS A 108 -6.93 10.21 -14.22
N ARG A 109 -7.74 9.97 -15.26
CA ARG A 109 -8.98 9.18 -15.14
C ARG A 109 -8.71 7.77 -14.63
N LYS A 110 -7.72 7.08 -15.21
CA LYS A 110 -7.38 5.69 -14.84
C LYS A 110 -6.85 5.59 -13.41
N VAL A 111 -5.98 6.53 -13.00
CA VAL A 111 -5.48 6.62 -11.62
C VAL A 111 -6.62 6.92 -10.65
N SER A 112 -7.51 7.87 -10.97
CA SER A 112 -8.65 8.21 -10.11
C SER A 112 -9.67 7.07 -9.95
N GLN A 113 -9.76 6.16 -10.93
CA GLN A 113 -10.61 4.97 -10.86
C GLN A 113 -9.95 3.82 -10.10
N ALA A 114 -8.64 3.63 -10.27
CA ALA A 114 -7.88 2.55 -9.62
C ALA A 114 -7.56 2.85 -8.15
N MET A 115 -7.49 4.14 -7.78
CA MET A 115 -7.30 4.60 -6.42
C MET A 115 -8.29 5.74 -6.14
N PRO A 116 -9.52 5.45 -5.71
CA PRO A 116 -10.40 6.49 -5.21
C PRO A 116 -9.72 7.10 -3.97
N VAL A 117 -9.20 8.32 -4.15
CA VAL A 117 -8.54 9.11 -3.08
C VAL A 117 -9.55 9.49 -1.99
N ALA A 118 -10.85 9.35 -2.26
CA ALA A 118 -11.90 9.41 -1.26
C ALA A 118 -12.24 7.99 -0.78
N PRO A 119 -12.11 7.68 0.52
CA PRO A 119 -12.79 6.53 1.10
C PRO A 119 -14.29 6.70 0.84
N THR A 120 -14.84 5.95 -0.12
CA THR A 120 -16.29 5.92 -0.39
C THR A 120 -17.07 5.26 0.76
N ALA A 121 -16.36 4.70 1.74
CA ALA A 121 -16.91 4.33 3.03
C ALA A 121 -16.40 5.33 4.08
N THR A 122 -17.18 6.37 4.41
CA THR A 122 -17.26 6.98 5.77
C THR A 122 -18.16 8.21 5.89
N ALA A 123 -19.03 8.54 4.93
CA ALA A 123 -20.13 9.46 5.26
C ALA A 123 -21.26 8.70 5.96
N ASP A 124 -21.66 7.55 5.41
CA ASP A 124 -22.84 6.83 5.88
C ASP A 124 -22.57 5.92 7.08
N SER A 125 -21.38 5.31 7.16
CA SER A 125 -20.97 4.56 8.35
C SER A 125 -20.70 5.46 9.56
N LEU A 126 -20.15 6.66 9.37
CA LEU A 126 -20.00 7.64 10.46
C LEU A 126 -21.34 8.22 10.93
N ARG A 127 -22.32 8.35 10.03
CA ARG A 127 -23.70 8.74 10.41
C ARG A 127 -24.40 7.63 11.21
N ALA A 128 -24.27 6.38 10.78
CA ALA A 128 -24.83 5.23 11.48
C ALA A 128 -24.22 5.06 12.89
N ASP A 129 -22.90 5.25 13.02
CA ASP A 129 -22.22 5.21 14.32
C ASP A 129 -22.64 6.38 15.22
N ALA A 130 -22.81 7.58 14.67
CA ALA A 130 -23.29 8.75 15.41
C ALA A 130 -24.74 8.59 15.90
N GLU A 131 -25.62 7.98 15.09
CA GLU A 131 -26.99 7.66 15.49
C GLU A 131 -27.05 6.61 16.60
N THR A 132 -26.18 5.60 16.54
CA THR A 132 -26.09 4.54 17.56
C THR A 132 -25.65 5.11 18.91
N VAL A 133 -24.63 5.98 18.91
CA VAL A 133 -24.16 6.66 20.13
C VAL A 133 -25.22 7.63 20.68
N ARG A 134 -25.90 8.38 19.82
CA ARG A 134 -26.98 9.30 20.22
C ARG A 134 -28.18 8.55 20.81
N SER A 135 -28.51 7.36 20.28
CA SER A 135 -29.58 6.50 20.78
C SER A 135 -29.23 5.89 22.13
N ALA A 136 -27.98 5.44 22.32
CA ALA A 136 -27.48 4.92 23.59
C ALA A 136 -27.47 5.99 24.70
N ALA A 137 -27.08 7.22 24.39
CA ALA A 137 -27.09 8.34 25.33
C ALA A 137 -28.53 8.74 25.74
N ARG A 138 -29.49 8.69 24.81
CA ARG A 138 -30.90 9.03 25.07
C ARG A 138 -31.61 7.98 25.93
N ASN A 139 -31.22 6.72 25.84
CA ASN A 139 -31.82 5.64 26.63
C ASN A 139 -31.34 5.61 28.09
N ARG A 140 -30.15 6.18 28.37
CA ARG A 140 -29.58 6.24 29.74
C ARG A 140 -30.19 7.32 30.63
N GLY A 141 -30.95 8.26 30.07
CA GLY A 141 -31.60 9.36 30.81
C GLY A 141 -33.04 9.07 31.25
N ARG A 142 -33.52 7.83 31.13
CA ARG A 142 -34.89 7.40 31.48
C ARG A 142 -34.94 6.22 32.46
N GLY A 143 -33.88 6.02 33.25
CA GLY A 143 -33.85 5.09 34.37
C GLY A 143 -33.85 5.84 35.70
#